data_AF-A0A9D8FM40-F1
#
_entry.id   AF-A0A9D8FM40-F1
#
_cell.length_a   1.000
_cell.length_b   1.000
_cell.length_c   1.000
_cell.angle_alpha   90.00
_cell.angle_beta   90.00
_cell.angle_gamma   90.00
#
_symmetry.space_group_name_H-M   'P 1'
#
loop_
_entity.id
_entity.type
_entity.pdbx_description
1 polymer ?
#
loop_
_entity_poly.entity_id
_entity_poly.type
_entity_poly.pdbx_seq_one_letter_code
_entity_poly.pdbx_strand_id
1 'polypeptide(L)' 'MDKNKPIGDWIKVHRNIINHIVFDNEKALKIWLWCLLKANFKQGEVLLGRKKLTVNIGEFIFGSLKASAQLKIPKTTIWF' A
#
# COMPACT_ATOMS: atom_id res chain seq x y z
N MET A 1 -7.45 -14.24 24.82
CA MET A 1 -7.26 -13.62 23.50
C MET A 1 -6.85 -14.71 22.54
N ASP A 2 -7.68 -14.94 21.52
CA ASP A 2 -7.54 -16.04 20.57
C ASP A 2 -6.25 -15.90 19.76
N LYS A 3 -5.39 -16.92 19.81
CA LYS A 3 -4.05 -16.91 19.19
C LYS A 3 -4.08 -17.04 17.67
N ASN A 4 -5.26 -17.25 17.07
CA ASN A 4 -5.45 -17.42 15.63
C ASN A 4 -6.25 -16.30 14.95
N LYS A 5 -6.57 -15.19 15.64
CA LYS A 5 -7.22 -14.05 14.99
C LYS A 5 -6.18 -13.29 14.14
N PRO A 6 -6.35 -13.17 12.81
CA PRO A 6 -5.48 -12.32 12.02
C PRO A 6 -5.58 -10.89 12.55
N ILE A 7 -4.44 -10.31 12.88
CA ILE A 7 -4.32 -8.91 13.32
C ILE A 7 -4.43 -8.06 12.04
N GLY A 8 -5.66 -7.72 11.66
CA GLY A 8 -5.93 -6.87 10.52
C GLY A 8 -7.40 -6.52 10.42
N ASP A 9 -7.68 -5.24 10.20
CA ASP A 9 -9.01 -4.75 9.84
C ASP A 9 -9.16 -4.71 8.31
N TRP A 10 -10.36 -4.38 7.85
CA TRP A 10 -10.74 -4.30 6.44
C TRP A 10 -10.76 -2.85 5.97
N ILE A 11 -10.55 -2.65 4.66
CA ILE A 11 -10.79 -1.37 4.00
C ILE A 11 -12.06 -1.45 3.14
N LYS A 12 -12.77 -0.33 3.00
CA LYS A 12 -13.87 -0.20 2.03
C LYS A 12 -13.29 0.18 0.67
N VAL A 13 -13.61 -0.59 -0.36
CA VAL A 13 -13.30 -0.25 -1.76
C VAL A 13 -14.60 0.05 -2.50
N HIS A 14 -14.63 1.16 -3.24
CA HIS A 14 -15.80 1.55 -4.01
C HIS A 14 -16.00 0.59 -5.21
N ARG A 15 -17.24 0.12 -5.43
CA ARG A 15 -17.56 -0.90 -6.45
C ARG A 15 -17.25 -0.44 -7.88
N ASN A 16 -17.23 0.87 -8.13
CA ASN A 16 -16.89 1.42 -9.44
C ASN A 16 -15.44 1.14 -9.88
N ILE A 17 -14.59 0.59 -9.00
CA ILE A 17 -13.25 0.14 -9.41
C ILE A 17 -13.30 -0.86 -10.57
N ILE A 18 -14.37 -1.66 -10.68
CA ILE A 18 -14.55 -2.63 -11.77
C ILE A 18 -14.52 -1.96 -13.15
N ASN A 19 -14.88 -0.68 -13.23
CA ASN A 19 -14.90 0.11 -14.47
C ASN A 19 -13.67 1.02 -14.62
N HIS A 20 -12.70 0.96 -13.71
CA HIS A 20 -11.52 1.81 -13.72
C HIS A 20 -10.35 1.09 -14.39
N ILE A 21 -9.52 1.82 -15.14
CA ILE A 21 -8.36 1.27 -15.88
C ILE A 21 -7.37 0.46 -15.02
N VAL A 22 -7.36 0.71 -13.71
CA VAL A 22 -6.53 -0.04 -12.75
C VAL A 22 -6.96 -1.50 -12.62
N PHE A 23 -8.24 -1.80 -12.86
CA PHE A 23 -8.83 -3.13 -12.77
C PHE A 23 -8.56 -3.97 -14.02
N ASP A 24 -8.32 -3.33 -15.18
CA ASP A 24 -7.98 -4.00 -16.44
C ASP A 24 -6.62 -4.71 -16.38
N ASN A 25 -5.73 -4.31 -15.46
CA ASN A 25 -4.42 -4.92 -15.28
C ASN A 25 -4.27 -5.45 -13.86
N GLU A 26 -4.12 -6.77 -13.74
CA GLU A 26 -3.98 -7.48 -12.46
C GLU A 26 -2.84 -6.92 -11.59
N LYS A 27 -1.72 -6.51 -12.19
CA LYS A 27 -0.56 -5.97 -11.47
C LYS A 27 -0.85 -4.56 -10.98
N ALA A 28 -1.50 -3.75 -11.81
CA ALA A 28 -1.91 -2.41 -11.43
C ALA A 28 -2.91 -2.46 -10.27
N LEU A 29 -3.92 -3.31 -10.34
CA LEU A 29 -4.89 -3.53 -9.26
C LEU A 29 -4.20 -4.00 -7.97
N LYS A 30 -3.26 -4.96 -8.08
CA LYS A 30 -2.50 -5.47 -6.95
C LYS A 30 -1.65 -4.39 -6.28
N ILE A 31 -0.96 -3.56 -7.07
CA ILE A 31 -0.16 -2.44 -6.54
C ILE A 31 -1.09 -1.41 -5.89
N TRP A 32 -2.19 -1.05 -6.53
CA TRP A 32 -3.15 -0.07 -6.02
C TRP A 32 -3.78 -0.51 -4.69
N LEU A 33 -4.24 -1.76 -4.58
CA LEU A 33 -4.75 -2.33 -3.33
C LEU A 33 -3.68 -2.34 -2.24
N TRP A 34 -2.44 -2.72 -2.59
CA TRP A 34 -1.32 -2.69 -1.65
C TRP A 34 -1.06 -1.28 -1.12
N CYS A 35 -1.09 -0.25 -1.98
CA CYS A 35 -0.96 1.14 -1.54
C CYS A 35 -2.03 1.53 -0.52
N LEU A 36 -3.30 1.18 -0.76
CA LEU A 36 -4.39 1.48 0.18
C LEU A 36 -4.22 0.78 1.52
N LEU A 37 -3.74 -0.46 1.52
CA LEU A 37 -3.49 -1.22 2.75
C LEU A 37 -2.25 -0.73 3.51
N LYS A 38 -1.31 -0.07 2.83
CA LYS A 38 -0.09 0.47 3.43
C LYS A 38 -0.24 1.90 3.93
N ALA A 39 -1.23 2.63 3.43
CA ALA A 39 -1.54 3.99 3.82
C ALA A 39 -1.82 4.09 5.33
N ASN A 40 -1.35 5.16 5.95
CA ASN A 40 -1.55 5.39 7.37
C ASN A 40 -3.01 5.73 7.70
N PHE A 41 -3.58 5.07 8.70
CA PHE A 41 -4.90 5.41 9.24
C PHE A 41 -4.86 6.55 10.27
N LYS A 42 -3.67 6.87 10.79
CA LYS A 42 -3.43 7.92 11.79
C LYS A 42 -2.13 8.64 11.44
N GLN A 43 -2.04 9.92 11.77
CA GLN A 43 -0.81 10.67 11.62
C GLN A 43 0.31 10.02 12.44
N GLY A 44 1.50 9.93 11.85
CA GLY A 44 2.66 9.34 12.50
C GLY A 44 3.96 9.99 12.04
N GLU A 45 5.05 9.63 12.71
CA GLU A 45 6.39 10.05 12.33
C GLU A 45 7.22 8.83 11.93
N VAL A 46 8.00 8.98 10.87
CA VAL A 46 8.95 7.97 10.41
C VAL A 46 10.33 8.60 10.34
N LEU A 47 11.32 7.93 10.93
CA LEU A 47 12.71 8.30 10.77
C LEU A 47 13.24 7.70 9.47
N LEU A 48 13.49 8.55 8.47
CA LEU A 48 14.07 8.15 7.20
C LEU A 48 15.52 8.66 7.12
N GLY A 49 16.47 7.75 7.32
CA GLY A 49 17.88 8.11 7.47
C GLY A 49 18.10 8.98 8.71
N ARG A 50 18.46 10.26 8.51
CA ARG A 50 18.66 11.25 9.59
C ARG A 50 17.54 12.29 9.68
N LYS A 51 16.48 12.18 8.88
CA LYS A 51 15.36 13.12 8.88
C LYS A 51 14.13 12.46 9.49
N LYS A 52 13.47 13.17 10.40
CA LYS A 52 12.10 12.82 10.83
C LYS A 52 11.13 13.38 9.80
N LEU A 53 10.28 12.51 9.27
CA LEU A 53 9.22 12.88 8.34
C LEU A 53 7.88 12.60 9.00
N THR A 54 7.02 13.60 9.00
CA THR A 54 5.61 13.43 9.33
C THR A 54 4.91 12.75 8.16
N VAL A 55 4.17 11.68 8.44
CA VAL A 55 3.35 10.97 7.46
C VAL A 55 1.89 11.16 7.86
N ASN A 56 1.14 11.82 6.98
CA ASN A 56 -0.25 12.14 7.26
C ASN A 56 -1.16 10.91 7.06
N ILE A 57 -2.42 11.08 7.45
CA ILE A 57 -3.46 10.07 7.18
C ILE A 57 -3.61 9.92 5.65
N GLY A 58 -3.64 8.68 5.17
CA GLY A 58 -3.72 8.37 3.73
C GLY A 58 -2.36 8.32 3.02
N GLU A 59 -1.28 8.73 3.69
CA GLU A 59 0.08 8.69 3.13
C GLU A 59 0.87 7.50 3.67
N PHE A 60 1.87 7.08 2.91
CA PHE A 60 2.89 6.15 3.39
C PHE A 60 4.20 6.34 2.61
N ILE A 61 5.30 5.88 3.19
CA ILE A 61 6.60 5.91 2.51
C ILE A 61 6.65 4.79 1.47
N PHE A 62 6.67 5.18 0.20
CA PHE A 62 6.83 4.27 -0.93
C PHE A 62 8.30 4.02 -1.24
N GLY A 63 8.66 2.79 -1.63
CA GLY A 63 9.99 2.46 -2.10
C GLY A 63 9.95 1.32 -3.10
N SER A 64 10.38 1.57 -4.34
CA SER A 64 10.25 0.63 -5.47
C SER A 64 10.94 -0.72 -5.24
N LEU A 65 12.10 -0.74 -4.58
CA LEU A 65 12.77 -1.99 -4.20
C LEU A 65 11.96 -2.81 -3.19
N LYS A 66 11.41 -2.16 -2.17
CA LYS A 66 10.57 -2.80 -1.15
C LYS A 66 9.25 -3.28 -1.73
N ALA A 67 8.63 -2.47 -2.58
CA ALA A 67 7.42 -2.84 -3.30
C ALA A 67 7.66 -4.05 -4.21
N SER A 68 8.76 -4.05 -4.98
CA SER A 68 9.15 -5.18 -5.83
C SER A 68 9.29 -6.49 -5.03
N ALA A 69 10.01 -6.44 -3.90
CA ALA A 69 10.20 -7.60 -3.03
C ALA A 69 8.88 -8.11 -2.43
N GLN A 70 8.02 -7.21 -1.94
CA GLN A 70 6.75 -7.60 -1.30
C GLN A 70 5.72 -8.10 -2.30
N LEU A 71 5.62 -7.47 -3.46
CA LEU A 71 4.61 -7.78 -4.47
C LEU A 71 5.03 -8.90 -5.41
N LYS A 72 6.32 -9.29 -5.40
CA LYS A 72 6.94 -10.20 -6.36
C LYS A 72 6.73 -9.73 -7.80
N ILE A 73 6.84 -8.42 -8.01
CA ILE A 73 6.73 -7.76 -9.32
C ILE A 73 8.12 -7.17 -9.64
N PRO A 74 8.65 -7.34 -10.88
CA PRO A 74 9.91 -6.73 -11.26
C PRO A 74 9.87 -5.21 -11.05
N LYS A 75 10.95 -4.63 -10.52
CA LYS A 75 11.07 -3.17 -10.31
C LYS A 75 10.74 -2.38 -11.59
N THR A 76 11.13 -2.89 -12.77
CA THR A 76 10.85 -2.24 -14.07
C THR A 76 9.36 -2.14 -14.42
N THR A 77 8.51 -2.93 -13.77
CA THR A 77 7.05 -2.87 -13.93
C THR A 77 6.39 -1.94 -12.90
N ILE A 78 7.13 -1.53 -11.86
CA ILE A 78 6.69 -0.57 -10.85
C ILE A 78 7.17 0.81 -11.29
N TRP A 79 6.30 1.56 -11.94
CA TRP A 79 6.62 2.85 -12.59
C TRP A 79 6.64 4.07 -11.65
N PHE A 80 6.51 3.84 -10.33
CA PHE A 80 6.39 4.88 -9.30
C PHE A 80 7.64 4.93 -8.41
#